data_AF-A0A0C3L5V4-F1
#
_entry.id   AF-A0A0C3L5V4-F1
#
_cell.length_a   1.000
_cell.length_b   1.000
_cell.length_c   1.000
_cell.angle_alpha   90.00
_cell.angle_beta   90.00
_cell.angle_gamma   90.00
#
_symmetry.space_group_name_H-M   'P 1'
#
loop_
_entity.id
_entity.type
_entity.pdbx_description
1 polymer ?
#
loop_
_entity_poly.entity_id
_entity_poly.type
_entity_poly.pdbx_seq_one_letter_code
_entity_poly.pdbx_strand_id
1 'polypeptide(L)'
;MSSQALAKLPTAAQDLVKSTFVGNGQLAGSGSEADTKAVDEWIDKVSGGSLVGQGGSLKQLDEALTPQTYLVGSQLTAADVALYSTLHPESLSKENASSLYTTPAVLRYFDHIQNLPSIRNVPTAPSLISLDALIESAPKLERKAPEPTKKKAKKDTVADAKSETAVDSKAVVSGSAPVKAQASGSSGQPKEKKEKKGKKEGAAAAAAGEASGKKAAGGAAAAAADAGEPSPAMIDLRVGHIVDVKKHPDADGLYVEQIDLGEETGPRTIVSGLVNYIPIEEMQDKWLIVVANLKPASMRGVKSYGMVLCASHKDGKDKGIEIVDPPKGCQPGDRIYFEGEKYENVEPVSQLNPKKKIFETIQPNFTTLETREAAWVDPETKTVHRLLTKLGPCSAPSFVGASLS
;
A
#
# COMPACT_ATOMS: atom_id res chain seq x y z
N MET A 1 -18.95 -1.96 -33.32
CA MET A 1 -17.99 -1.03 -33.95
C MET A 1 -18.54 -0.54 -35.27
N SER A 2 -18.56 0.77 -35.50
CA SER A 2 -18.81 1.31 -36.84
C SER A 2 -17.52 1.27 -37.67
N SER A 3 -17.62 0.86 -38.95
CA SER A 3 -16.50 0.93 -39.90
C SER A 3 -15.97 2.38 -40.08
N GLN A 4 -16.81 3.37 -39.76
CA GLN A 4 -16.47 4.79 -39.79
C GLN A 4 -15.50 5.22 -38.67
N ALA A 5 -15.50 4.57 -37.50
CA ALA A 5 -14.59 4.93 -36.40
C ALA A 5 -13.16 4.48 -36.73
N LEU A 6 -13.00 3.23 -37.18
CA LEU A 6 -11.72 2.67 -37.62
C LEU A 6 -11.06 3.51 -38.73
N ALA A 7 -11.85 4.07 -39.64
CA ALA A 7 -11.37 4.92 -40.74
C ALA A 7 -10.71 6.25 -40.29
N LYS A 8 -10.91 6.68 -39.04
CA LYS A 8 -10.29 7.91 -38.48
C LYS A 8 -8.84 7.69 -38.01
N LEU A 9 -8.40 6.45 -37.85
CA LEU A 9 -7.05 6.14 -37.37
C LEU A 9 -6.01 6.22 -38.50
N PRO A 10 -4.71 6.44 -38.18
CA PRO A 10 -3.63 6.34 -39.17
C PRO A 10 -3.60 4.98 -39.86
N THR A 11 -3.19 4.92 -41.14
CA THR A 11 -3.24 3.69 -41.95
C THR A 11 -2.55 2.50 -41.28
N ALA A 12 -1.37 2.70 -40.68
CA ALA A 12 -0.65 1.66 -39.95
C ALA A 12 -1.45 1.09 -38.76
N ALA A 13 -2.17 1.94 -38.02
CA ALA A 13 -3.04 1.52 -36.93
C ALA A 13 -4.26 0.73 -37.45
N GLN A 14 -4.86 1.17 -38.55
CA GLN A 14 -5.98 0.46 -39.17
C GLN A 14 -5.57 -0.94 -39.63
N ASP A 15 -4.40 -1.07 -40.25
CA ASP A 15 -3.94 -2.33 -40.79
C ASP A 15 -3.51 -3.29 -39.68
N LEU A 16 -2.89 -2.81 -38.59
CA LEU A 16 -2.67 -3.61 -37.38
C LEU A 16 -3.98 -4.10 -36.77
N VAL A 17 -5.01 -3.25 -36.60
CA VAL A 17 -6.32 -3.67 -36.09
C VAL A 17 -6.95 -4.76 -36.98
N LYS A 18 -7.00 -4.54 -38.31
CA LYS A 18 -7.58 -5.51 -39.27
C LYS A 18 -6.87 -6.87 -39.25
N SER A 19 -5.56 -6.88 -39.01
CA SER A 19 -4.72 -8.08 -39.04
C SER A 19 -4.57 -8.77 -37.67
N THR A 20 -4.83 -8.06 -36.55
CA THR A 20 -5.10 -8.66 -35.23
C THR A 20 -6.48 -9.33 -35.17
N PHE A 21 -7.50 -8.74 -35.80
CA PHE A 21 -8.89 -9.22 -35.76
C PHE A 21 -9.35 -9.77 -37.13
N VAL A 22 -8.67 -10.81 -37.63
CA VAL A 22 -8.99 -11.43 -38.92
C VAL A 22 -10.37 -12.12 -38.89
N GLY A 23 -11.27 -11.70 -39.79
CA GLY A 23 -12.53 -12.40 -40.11
C GLY A 23 -13.64 -12.25 -39.07
N ASN A 24 -14.39 -11.14 -39.13
CA ASN A 24 -15.54 -10.84 -38.23
C ASN A 24 -15.26 -10.95 -36.71
N GLY A 25 -13.98 -10.97 -36.31
CA GLY A 25 -13.56 -10.96 -34.91
C GLY A 25 -14.19 -9.77 -34.16
N GLN A 26 -14.61 -10.01 -32.92
CA GLN A 26 -15.47 -9.08 -32.18
C GLN A 26 -14.67 -7.88 -31.68
N LEU A 27 -14.51 -6.86 -32.56
CA LEU A 27 -13.72 -5.65 -32.35
C LEU A 27 -14.08 -4.85 -31.06
N ALA A 28 -15.25 -5.11 -30.48
CA ALA A 28 -15.78 -4.50 -29.25
C ALA A 28 -15.78 -5.46 -28.03
N GLY A 29 -14.89 -6.45 -27.99
CA GLY A 29 -14.81 -7.39 -26.86
C GLY A 29 -16.08 -8.24 -26.73
N SER A 30 -16.87 -8.03 -25.68
CA SER A 30 -18.13 -8.78 -25.46
C SER A 30 -19.19 -8.52 -26.54
N GLY A 31 -19.05 -7.41 -27.28
CA GLY A 31 -19.99 -6.99 -28.31
C GLY A 31 -21.31 -6.43 -27.78
N SER A 32 -21.38 -6.07 -26.49
CA SER A 32 -22.48 -5.24 -26.00
C SER A 32 -22.51 -3.89 -26.73
N GLU A 33 -23.69 -3.27 -26.81
CA GLU A 33 -23.84 -1.93 -27.40
C GLU A 33 -23.06 -0.87 -26.61
N ALA A 34 -22.99 -1.03 -25.28
CA ALA A 34 -22.20 -0.19 -24.38
C ALA A 34 -20.69 -0.30 -24.67
N ASP A 35 -20.16 -1.51 -24.82
CA ASP A 35 -18.74 -1.72 -25.14
C ASP A 35 -18.42 -1.18 -26.53
N THR A 36 -19.29 -1.42 -27.53
CA THR A 36 -19.15 -0.84 -28.88
C THR A 36 -19.00 0.67 -28.82
N LYS A 37 -19.88 1.35 -28.07
CA LYS A 37 -19.82 2.81 -27.92
C LYS A 37 -18.54 3.25 -27.20
N ALA A 38 -18.13 2.55 -26.15
CA ALA A 38 -16.92 2.88 -25.40
C ALA A 38 -15.64 2.71 -26.25
N VAL A 39 -15.56 1.69 -27.11
CA VAL A 39 -14.42 1.49 -28.02
C VAL A 39 -14.43 2.55 -29.13
N ASP A 40 -15.60 2.91 -29.69
CA ASP A 40 -15.72 4.02 -30.66
C ASP A 40 -15.28 5.37 -30.00
N GLU A 41 -15.67 5.66 -28.75
CA GLU A 41 -15.23 6.84 -27.99
C GLU A 41 -13.71 6.87 -27.72
N TRP A 42 -13.08 5.71 -27.46
CA TRP A 42 -11.63 5.63 -27.30
C TRP A 42 -10.87 5.83 -28.63
N ILE A 43 -11.37 5.27 -29.74
CA ILE A 43 -10.81 5.50 -31.07
C ILE A 43 -10.87 6.99 -31.44
N ASP A 44 -11.94 7.70 -31.09
CA ASP A 44 -12.05 9.14 -31.30
C ASP A 44 -11.01 9.93 -30.48
N LYS A 45 -10.74 9.54 -29.23
CA LYS A 45 -9.66 10.15 -28.41
C LYS A 45 -8.25 9.90 -28.98
N VAL A 46 -8.00 8.70 -29.51
CA VAL A 46 -6.71 8.31 -30.13
C VAL A 46 -6.50 9.06 -31.44
N SER A 47 -7.51 9.10 -32.32
CA SER A 47 -7.46 9.81 -33.61
C SER A 47 -7.35 11.33 -33.45
N GLY A 48 -7.96 11.91 -32.42
CA GLY A 48 -7.85 13.34 -32.10
C GLY A 48 -6.50 13.81 -31.54
N GLY A 49 -5.49 12.92 -31.42
CA GLY A 49 -4.15 13.26 -30.91
C GLY A 49 -4.08 13.63 -29.42
N SER A 50 -5.22 13.63 -28.73
CA SER A 50 -5.43 14.16 -27.37
C SER A 50 -4.68 13.39 -26.27
N LEU A 51 -4.22 12.17 -26.57
CA LEU A 51 -3.57 11.28 -25.60
C LEU A 51 -2.04 11.20 -25.71
N VAL A 52 -1.46 11.53 -26.88
CA VAL A 52 -0.03 11.27 -27.18
C VAL A 52 0.66 12.45 -27.89
N GLY A 53 -0.08 13.43 -28.43
CA GLY A 53 0.49 14.62 -29.08
C GLY A 53 0.89 15.76 -28.12
N GLN A 54 1.41 16.87 -28.68
CA GLN A 54 1.98 18.06 -27.99
C GLN A 54 1.08 18.84 -26.99
N GLY A 55 -0.07 18.30 -26.59
CA GLY A 55 -0.89 18.80 -25.49
C GLY A 55 -1.59 17.70 -24.68
N GLY A 56 -1.35 16.43 -25.00
CA GLY A 56 -1.94 15.28 -24.32
C GLY A 56 -1.18 14.93 -23.05
N SER A 57 -1.87 14.89 -21.92
CA SER A 57 -1.24 14.51 -20.66
C SER A 57 -1.19 12.98 -20.53
N LEU A 58 -0.01 12.39 -20.77
CA LEU A 58 0.22 10.96 -20.50
C LEU A 58 -0.18 10.55 -19.07
N LYS A 59 -0.20 11.50 -18.11
CA LYS A 59 -0.68 11.28 -16.74
C LYS A 59 -2.20 11.05 -16.65
N GLN A 60 -3.00 11.69 -17.50
CA GLN A 60 -4.44 11.42 -17.56
C GLN A 60 -4.72 10.03 -18.15
N LEU A 61 -3.90 9.60 -19.12
CA LEU A 61 -3.94 8.22 -19.62
C LEU A 61 -3.50 7.23 -18.54
N ASP A 62 -2.48 7.55 -17.74
CA ASP A 62 -2.02 6.75 -16.61
C ASP A 62 -3.09 6.59 -15.52
N GLU A 63 -3.77 7.67 -15.12
CA GLU A 63 -4.90 7.64 -14.20
C GLU A 63 -6.06 6.78 -14.73
N ALA A 64 -6.37 6.86 -16.04
CA ALA A 64 -7.40 6.05 -16.68
C ALA A 64 -7.03 4.55 -16.79
N LEU A 65 -5.76 4.23 -17.03
CA LEU A 65 -5.23 2.86 -17.15
C LEU A 65 -4.85 2.22 -15.81
N THR A 66 -4.79 2.99 -14.72
CA THR A 66 -4.50 2.49 -13.38
C THR A 66 -5.47 1.38 -12.93
N PRO A 67 -6.81 1.52 -13.07
CA PRO A 67 -7.76 0.45 -12.72
C PRO A 67 -8.09 -0.52 -13.88
N GLN A 68 -7.49 -0.39 -15.07
CA GLN A 68 -7.93 -1.09 -16.29
C GLN A 68 -6.85 -1.97 -16.92
N THR A 69 -7.15 -3.25 -17.16
CA THR A 69 -6.26 -4.14 -17.94
C THR A 69 -6.40 -3.92 -19.45
N TYR A 70 -7.62 -3.65 -19.91
CA TYR A 70 -7.99 -3.29 -21.28
C TYR A 70 -8.87 -2.03 -21.23
N LEU A 71 -8.88 -1.22 -22.29
CA LEU A 71 -9.62 0.05 -22.34
C LEU A 71 -11.14 -0.12 -22.19
N VAL A 72 -11.67 -1.28 -22.61
CA VAL A 72 -13.09 -1.62 -22.53
C VAL A 72 -13.26 -3.09 -22.16
N GLY A 73 -14.01 -3.35 -21.09
CA GLY A 73 -14.31 -4.70 -20.63
C GLY A 73 -13.09 -5.47 -20.10
N SER A 74 -13.03 -6.76 -20.42
CA SER A 74 -12.03 -7.72 -19.92
C SER A 74 -11.26 -8.46 -21.02
N GLN A 75 -11.35 -7.99 -22.26
CA GLN A 75 -10.77 -8.63 -23.45
C GLN A 75 -10.09 -7.58 -24.33
N LEU A 76 -9.18 -8.02 -25.20
CA LEU A 76 -8.53 -7.14 -26.18
C LEU A 76 -9.56 -6.57 -27.18
N THR A 77 -9.59 -5.26 -27.33
CA THR A 77 -10.48 -4.56 -28.28
C THR A 77 -9.70 -3.82 -29.38
N ALA A 78 -10.41 -3.33 -30.39
CA ALA A 78 -9.82 -2.49 -31.44
C ALA A 78 -9.22 -1.18 -30.90
N ALA A 79 -9.76 -0.63 -29.81
CA ALA A 79 -9.20 0.56 -29.18
C ALA A 79 -7.83 0.28 -28.54
N ASP A 80 -7.63 -0.92 -27.97
CA ASP A 80 -6.36 -1.28 -27.34
C ASP A 80 -5.23 -1.37 -28.37
N VAL A 81 -5.49 -2.02 -29.50
CA VAL A 81 -4.55 -2.13 -30.62
C VAL A 81 -4.28 -0.74 -31.25
N ALA A 82 -5.30 0.11 -31.34
CA ALA A 82 -5.16 1.49 -31.81
C ALA A 82 -4.27 2.33 -30.87
N LEU A 83 -4.49 2.28 -29.55
CA LEU A 83 -3.68 2.99 -28.57
C LEU A 83 -2.23 2.46 -28.53
N TYR A 84 -2.04 1.14 -28.60
CA TYR A 84 -0.72 0.54 -28.71
C TYR A 84 0.05 1.07 -29.94
N SER A 85 -0.61 1.15 -31.10
CA SER A 85 0.01 1.63 -32.33
C SER A 85 0.45 3.10 -32.29
N THR A 86 -0.24 3.96 -31.52
CA THR A 86 0.15 5.38 -31.37
C THR A 86 1.21 5.59 -30.31
N LEU A 87 1.30 4.70 -29.32
CA LEU A 87 2.36 4.68 -28.33
C LEU A 87 3.69 4.13 -28.89
N HIS A 88 3.68 3.23 -29.88
CA HIS A 88 4.92 2.62 -30.46
C HIS A 88 5.98 3.68 -30.89
N PRO A 89 7.32 3.41 -30.81
CA PRO A 89 8.31 4.36 -30.35
C PRO A 89 8.80 5.37 -31.37
N GLU A 90 8.14 5.52 -32.53
CA GLU A 90 8.17 6.81 -33.25
C GLU A 90 7.72 7.96 -32.30
N SER A 91 6.75 7.69 -31.41
CA SER A 91 6.22 8.62 -30.42
C SER A 91 6.96 8.58 -29.07
N LEU A 92 7.20 7.39 -28.50
CA LEU A 92 7.82 7.24 -27.18
C LEU A 92 9.31 7.63 -27.15
N SER A 93 10.09 7.32 -28.19
CA SER A 93 11.56 7.45 -28.12
C SER A 93 12.08 8.88 -28.28
N LYS A 94 11.36 9.74 -29.02
CA LYS A 94 11.88 11.05 -29.45
C LYS A 94 11.82 12.14 -28.38
N GLU A 95 10.88 12.07 -27.43
CA GLU A 95 10.70 13.13 -26.41
C GLU A 95 10.51 12.64 -24.97
N ASN A 96 10.19 11.35 -24.73
CA ASN A 96 9.53 10.95 -23.48
C ASN A 96 10.19 9.81 -22.67
N ALA A 97 11.40 9.35 -23.02
CA ALA A 97 12.10 8.30 -22.25
C ALA A 97 12.22 8.61 -20.74
N SER A 98 12.40 9.88 -20.36
CA SER A 98 12.48 10.34 -18.97
C SER A 98 11.13 10.55 -18.27
N SER A 99 10.03 10.71 -19.01
CA SER A 99 8.69 10.90 -18.45
C SER A 99 7.96 9.57 -18.19
N LEU A 100 8.39 8.48 -18.84
CA LEU A 100 7.76 7.15 -18.70
C LEU A 100 7.81 6.57 -17.28
N TYR A 101 8.85 6.88 -16.51
CA TYR A 101 8.93 6.52 -15.08
C TYR A 101 7.84 7.19 -14.23
N THR A 102 7.23 8.26 -14.75
CA THR A 102 6.13 8.98 -14.08
C THR A 102 4.74 8.48 -14.46
N THR A 103 4.66 7.49 -15.36
CA THR A 103 3.42 6.87 -15.85
C THR A 103 3.51 5.34 -15.88
N PRO A 104 3.53 4.68 -14.70
CA PRO A 104 3.73 3.23 -14.59
C PRO A 104 2.53 2.40 -15.10
N ALA A 105 1.31 2.93 -15.09
CA ALA A 105 0.14 2.23 -15.61
C ALA A 105 0.11 2.21 -17.14
N VAL A 106 0.54 3.31 -17.80
CA VAL A 106 0.78 3.34 -19.26
C VAL A 106 1.86 2.32 -19.64
N LEU A 107 2.96 2.29 -18.89
CA LEU A 107 4.08 1.39 -19.15
C LEU A 107 3.67 -0.10 -19.00
N ARG A 108 3.00 -0.45 -17.90
CA ARG A 108 2.42 -1.79 -17.66
C ARG A 108 1.45 -2.18 -18.77
N TYR A 109 0.57 -1.27 -19.16
CA TYR A 109 -0.43 -1.52 -20.20
C TYR A 109 0.24 -1.77 -21.55
N PHE A 110 1.19 -0.92 -21.95
CA PHE A 110 1.94 -1.10 -23.19
C PHE A 110 2.66 -2.45 -23.23
N ASP A 111 3.35 -2.83 -22.15
CA ASP A 111 4.03 -4.12 -22.07
C ASP A 111 3.07 -5.31 -22.19
N HIS A 112 1.96 -5.27 -21.46
CA HIS A 112 0.93 -6.30 -21.53
C HIS A 112 0.43 -6.49 -22.96
N ILE A 113 0.13 -5.40 -23.67
CA ILE A 113 -0.39 -5.44 -25.04
C ILE A 113 0.66 -5.93 -26.06
N GLN A 114 1.93 -5.48 -26.00
CA GLN A 114 2.98 -6.00 -26.92
C GLN A 114 3.29 -7.49 -26.72
N ASN A 115 2.96 -8.04 -25.55
CA ASN A 115 3.23 -9.43 -25.19
C ASN A 115 2.10 -10.40 -25.58
N LEU A 116 0.96 -9.90 -26.09
CA LEU A 116 -0.16 -10.74 -26.52
C LEU A 116 0.15 -11.50 -27.83
N PRO A 117 -0.09 -12.83 -27.89
CA PRO A 117 0.12 -13.62 -29.11
C PRO A 117 -0.65 -13.11 -30.33
N SER A 118 -1.86 -12.57 -30.12
CA SER A 118 -2.71 -11.99 -31.16
C SER A 118 -2.14 -10.73 -31.81
N ILE A 119 -1.12 -10.10 -31.20
CA ILE A 119 -0.43 -8.93 -31.74
C ILE A 119 0.97 -9.33 -32.22
N ARG A 120 1.72 -10.15 -31.46
CA ARG A 120 3.06 -10.62 -31.85
C ARG A 120 3.09 -11.44 -33.14
N ASN A 121 2.08 -12.27 -33.39
CA ASN A 121 2.08 -13.21 -34.52
C ASN A 121 1.58 -12.59 -35.84
N VAL A 122 1.37 -11.28 -35.87
CA VAL A 122 0.79 -10.55 -37.01
C VAL A 122 1.91 -10.03 -37.92
N PRO A 123 1.83 -10.17 -39.27
CA PRO A 123 2.89 -9.69 -40.17
C PRO A 123 3.16 -8.17 -40.13
N THR A 124 2.19 -7.39 -39.64
CA THR A 124 2.27 -5.93 -39.44
C THR A 124 2.69 -5.55 -38.02
N ALA A 125 3.02 -6.53 -37.17
CA ALA A 125 3.41 -6.31 -35.78
C ALA A 125 4.62 -5.37 -35.69
N PRO A 126 4.51 -4.26 -34.96
CA PRO A 126 5.65 -3.39 -34.72
C PRO A 126 6.73 -4.09 -33.87
N SER A 127 7.99 -3.66 -34.00
CA SER A 127 9.12 -4.29 -33.30
C SER A 127 8.97 -4.26 -31.78
N LEU A 128 9.35 -5.37 -31.12
CA LEU A 128 9.28 -5.48 -29.66
C LEU A 128 10.22 -4.48 -28.97
N ILE A 129 9.76 -3.87 -27.88
CA ILE A 129 10.57 -3.01 -27.02
C ILE A 129 10.90 -3.78 -25.75
N SER A 130 12.20 -3.98 -25.45
CA SER A 130 12.62 -4.40 -24.10
C SER A 130 12.51 -3.20 -23.18
N LEU A 131 11.57 -3.25 -22.24
CA LEU A 131 11.41 -2.20 -21.23
C LEU A 131 12.53 -2.22 -20.18
N ASP A 132 13.30 -3.30 -20.09
CA ASP A 132 14.38 -3.49 -19.11
C ASP A 132 15.44 -2.38 -19.25
N ALA A 133 15.90 -2.12 -20.48
CA ALA A 133 16.86 -1.06 -20.79
C ALA A 133 16.30 0.35 -20.49
N LEU A 134 14.98 0.52 -20.55
CA LEU A 134 14.33 1.76 -20.12
C LEU A 134 14.38 1.85 -18.59
N ILE A 135 13.90 0.83 -17.87
CA ILE A 135 13.87 0.78 -16.40
C ILE A 135 15.28 0.97 -15.79
N GLU A 136 16.33 0.39 -16.39
CA GLU A 136 17.72 0.58 -15.96
C GLU A 136 18.22 2.03 -16.13
N SER A 137 17.67 2.77 -17.10
CA SER A 137 17.99 4.18 -17.33
C SER A 137 17.15 5.16 -16.49
N ALA A 138 16.34 4.65 -15.54
CA ALA A 138 15.54 5.46 -14.63
C ALA A 138 16.42 6.37 -13.74
N PRO A 139 16.15 7.69 -13.68
CA PRO A 139 16.76 8.55 -12.68
C PRO A 139 16.47 8.05 -11.27
N LYS A 140 17.51 7.85 -10.47
CA LYS A 140 17.35 7.56 -9.04
C LYS A 140 16.56 8.70 -8.41
N LEU A 141 15.39 8.39 -7.85
CA LEU A 141 14.48 9.37 -7.26
C LEU A 141 15.11 9.98 -5.99
N GLU A 142 15.88 11.05 -6.15
CA GLU A 142 16.40 11.84 -5.02
C GLU A 142 15.25 12.54 -4.28
N ARG A 143 14.78 11.89 -3.21
CA ARG A 143 13.89 12.50 -2.24
C ARG A 143 14.69 13.54 -1.45
N LYS A 144 14.47 14.84 -1.75
CA LYS A 144 15.01 15.94 -0.93
C LYS A 144 14.67 15.69 0.54
N ALA A 145 15.70 15.55 1.37
CA ALA A 145 15.53 15.38 2.80
C ALA A 145 14.78 16.58 3.39
N PRO A 146 13.76 16.37 4.25
CA PRO A 146 13.14 17.46 4.99
C PRO A 146 14.17 18.08 5.94
N GLU A 147 14.24 19.41 6.00
CA GLU A 147 15.19 20.11 6.86
C GLU A 147 15.01 19.71 8.34
N PRO A 148 16.11 19.47 9.09
CA PRO A 148 16.02 19.04 10.48
C PRO A 148 15.43 20.14 11.37
N THR A 149 14.30 19.84 12.01
CA THR A 149 13.65 20.76 12.95
C THR A 149 14.53 21.02 14.17
N LYS A 150 14.82 22.30 14.43
CA LYS A 150 15.70 22.74 15.53
C LYS A 150 15.17 22.28 16.89
N LYS A 151 15.96 21.47 17.61
CA LYS A 151 15.69 21.09 19.00
C LYS A 151 15.53 22.34 19.88
N LYS A 152 14.38 22.50 20.54
CA LYS A 152 14.26 23.42 21.69
C LYS A 152 14.99 22.79 22.87
N ALA A 153 16.02 23.48 23.39
CA ALA A 153 16.66 23.09 24.63
C ALA A 153 15.67 23.18 25.81
N LYS A 154 15.62 22.15 26.66
CA LYS A 154 15.05 22.28 28.00
C LYS A 154 16.01 23.09 28.86
N LYS A 155 15.43 23.90 29.74
CA LYS A 155 16.12 24.81 30.66
C LYS A 155 16.20 24.12 32.01
N ASP A 156 17.31 23.44 32.28
CA ASP A 156 17.57 22.90 33.60
C ASP A 156 18.13 24.01 34.50
N THR A 157 17.41 24.27 35.59
CA THR A 157 17.82 25.19 36.65
C THR A 157 18.78 24.50 37.61
N VAL A 158 20.02 24.97 37.65
CA VAL A 158 20.97 24.66 38.74
C VAL A 158 21.36 25.97 39.41
N ALA A 159 21.39 25.95 40.75
CA ALA A 159 21.59 27.12 41.58
C ALA A 159 23.06 27.59 41.64
N ASP A 160 23.23 28.84 42.05
CA ASP A 160 24.47 29.59 42.13
C ASP A 160 25.42 29.10 43.24
N ALA A 161 26.71 28.94 42.93
CA ALA A 161 27.79 28.89 43.93
C ALA A 161 29.20 29.16 43.32
N LYS A 162 29.64 30.43 43.37
CA LYS A 162 31.03 30.90 43.54
C LYS A 162 32.20 30.36 42.67
N SER A 163 32.62 31.21 41.73
CA SER A 163 33.93 31.90 41.62
C SER A 163 35.26 31.32 42.16
N GLU A 164 36.35 31.74 41.49
CA GLU A 164 37.80 31.59 41.79
C GLU A 164 38.45 30.32 41.21
N THR A 165 39.62 30.34 40.53
CA THR A 165 40.54 31.45 40.18
C THR A 165 41.29 31.19 38.85
N ALA A 166 42.01 32.19 38.33
CA ALA A 166 42.72 32.17 37.05
C ALA A 166 43.94 31.23 36.96
N VAL A 167 44.27 30.76 35.75
CA VAL A 167 45.66 30.75 35.23
C VAL A 167 45.67 31.06 33.72
N ASP A 168 46.64 31.88 33.31
CA ASP A 168 46.99 32.29 31.94
C ASP A 168 47.38 31.14 31.00
N SER A 169 47.11 31.28 29.69
CA SER A 169 48.19 31.35 28.65
C SER A 169 47.66 31.55 27.22
N LYS A 170 47.46 32.83 26.88
CA LYS A 170 47.77 33.52 25.61
C LYS A 170 48.43 32.71 24.46
N ALA A 171 47.78 32.68 23.27
CA ALA A 171 48.33 32.93 21.91
C ALA A 171 47.50 32.23 20.81
N VAL A 172 47.29 32.74 19.57
CA VAL A 172 47.49 34.07 18.94
C VAL A 172 46.65 34.09 17.63
N VAL A 173 45.97 35.20 17.31
CA VAL A 173 45.70 35.80 15.95
C VAL A 173 45.22 34.88 14.78
N SER A 174 44.23 35.20 13.93
CA SER A 174 43.29 36.32 13.72
C SER A 174 42.14 35.84 12.82
N GLY A 175 40.92 36.36 12.94
CA GLY A 175 40.41 37.38 11.98
C GLY A 175 39.49 36.74 10.91
N SER A 176 38.35 37.29 10.52
CA SER A 176 37.75 38.60 10.82
C SER A 176 36.22 38.52 10.92
N ALA A 177 35.63 39.47 11.66
CA ALA A 177 34.19 39.59 11.91
C ALA A 177 33.46 40.40 10.81
N PRO A 178 32.11 40.39 10.76
CA PRO A 178 31.31 40.95 9.65
C PRO A 178 30.77 42.37 9.93
N VAL A 179 30.13 42.96 8.91
CA VAL A 179 29.33 44.21 8.97
C VAL A 179 28.02 43.93 8.19
N LYS A 180 26.76 44.00 8.68
CA LYS A 180 26.02 44.77 9.71
C LYS A 180 25.17 45.92 9.13
N ALA A 181 23.86 45.71 9.04
CA ALA A 181 22.74 46.67 9.14
C ALA A 181 21.45 45.82 9.31
N GLN A 182 20.53 45.99 10.29
CA GLN A 182 19.65 47.14 10.64
C GLN A 182 18.71 47.54 9.49
N ALA A 183 17.38 47.70 9.65
CA ALA A 183 16.55 47.81 10.87
C ALA A 183 15.06 47.35 10.67
N SER A 184 14.25 47.56 11.73
CA SER A 184 12.77 47.61 11.83
C SER A 184 11.94 47.96 10.58
N GLY A 185 10.64 47.62 10.44
CA GLY A 185 9.68 46.96 11.34
C GLY A 185 8.20 47.38 11.04
N SER A 186 7.22 46.78 11.73
CA SER A 186 5.79 47.20 11.86
C SER A 186 4.72 46.87 10.78
N SER A 187 3.73 46.08 11.22
CA SER A 187 2.24 46.19 11.02
C SER A 187 1.57 46.37 9.64
N GLY A 188 0.54 45.54 9.35
CA GLY A 188 -0.57 45.90 8.43
C GLY A 188 -1.35 44.75 7.76
N GLN A 189 -2.47 44.33 8.35
CA GLN A 189 -3.56 43.53 7.71
C GLN A 189 -4.56 44.47 6.97
N PRO A 190 -5.66 44.00 6.33
CA PRO A 190 -5.95 42.76 5.60
C PRO A 190 -6.65 43.04 4.23
N LYS A 191 -7.15 42.01 3.51
CA LYS A 191 -8.28 42.19 2.54
C LYS A 191 -9.11 40.91 2.32
N GLU A 192 -10.44 41.08 2.33
CA GLU A 192 -11.45 40.01 2.20
C GLU A 192 -12.04 39.90 0.78
N LYS A 193 -12.60 38.72 0.43
CA LYS A 193 -14.01 38.48 -0.02
C LYS A 193 -14.19 37.02 -0.53
N LYS A 194 -15.24 36.25 -0.12
CA LYS A 194 -16.60 36.08 -0.74
C LYS A 194 -16.56 35.56 -2.21
N GLU A 195 -17.49 34.80 -2.80
CA GLU A 195 -18.75 34.05 -2.47
C GLU A 195 -19.12 33.18 -3.73
N LYS A 196 -20.02 32.18 -3.80
CA LYS A 196 -20.93 31.45 -2.88
C LYS A 196 -21.30 30.06 -3.48
N LYS A 197 -21.94 29.19 -2.68
CA LYS A 197 -22.64 27.93 -3.08
C LYS A 197 -24.01 28.19 -3.74
N GLY A 198 -24.43 27.35 -4.69
CA GLY A 198 -25.80 27.34 -5.26
C GLY A 198 -26.28 25.92 -5.60
N LYS A 199 -27.47 25.54 -5.13
CA LYS A 199 -28.14 24.22 -5.33
C LYS A 199 -29.59 24.49 -5.74
N LYS A 200 -30.18 23.69 -6.64
CA LYS A 200 -31.64 23.52 -6.70
C LYS A 200 -32.07 22.17 -7.28
N GLU A 201 -33.23 21.69 -6.82
CA GLU A 201 -33.82 20.36 -7.07
C GLU A 201 -35.17 20.46 -7.81
N GLY A 202 -35.65 19.30 -8.31
CA GLY A 202 -37.03 19.03 -8.78
C GLY A 202 -37.03 17.93 -9.86
N ALA A 203 -37.42 16.66 -9.64
CA ALA A 203 -38.75 16.07 -9.30
C ALA A 203 -39.70 15.99 -10.54
N ALA A 204 -40.51 14.93 -10.80
CA ALA A 204 -40.66 13.55 -10.28
C ALA A 204 -41.63 12.72 -11.21
N ALA A 205 -42.01 11.48 -10.80
CA ALA A 205 -42.95 10.48 -11.41
C ALA A 205 -42.33 9.48 -12.43
N ALA A 206 -42.25 8.15 -12.19
CA ALA A 206 -43.27 7.07 -12.01
C ALA A 206 -43.80 6.51 -13.36
N ALA A 207 -43.90 5.20 -13.63
CA ALA A 207 -44.19 4.07 -12.73
C ALA A 207 -43.67 2.66 -13.16
N ALA A 208 -43.63 1.74 -12.18
CA ALA A 208 -43.80 0.27 -12.17
C ALA A 208 -43.27 -0.67 -13.30
N GLY A 209 -42.53 -1.71 -12.90
CA GLY A 209 -42.18 -2.89 -13.71
C GLY A 209 -41.17 -3.84 -13.03
N GLU A 210 -41.63 -4.69 -12.10
CA GLU A 210 -40.86 -5.83 -11.54
C GLU A 210 -40.81 -7.00 -12.57
N ALA A 211 -39.92 -8.02 -12.53
CA ALA A 211 -39.00 -8.50 -11.51
C ALA A 211 -37.80 -9.33 -12.10
N SER A 212 -36.82 -9.66 -11.25
CA SER A 212 -35.76 -10.70 -11.41
C SER A 212 -34.56 -10.38 -12.33
N GLY A 213 -33.29 -10.52 -11.90
CA GLY A 213 -32.80 -11.03 -10.61
C GLY A 213 -31.32 -10.69 -10.28
N LYS A 214 -30.98 -10.87 -9.01
CA LYS A 214 -29.66 -10.66 -8.35
C LYS A 214 -28.51 -11.45 -9.03
N LYS A 215 -27.21 -11.12 -8.84
CA LYS A 215 -26.58 -10.80 -7.55
C LYS A 215 -25.23 -10.08 -7.68
N ALA A 216 -25.14 -8.87 -7.14
CA ALA A 216 -23.87 -8.26 -6.69
C ALA A 216 -23.97 -8.05 -5.17
N ALA A 217 -23.10 -8.70 -4.40
CA ALA A 217 -23.08 -8.60 -2.93
C ALA A 217 -21.67 -8.87 -2.40
N GLY A 218 -20.94 -7.81 -2.06
CA GLY A 218 -19.59 -7.90 -1.46
C GLY A 218 -19.28 -6.79 -0.46
N GLY A 219 -19.81 -5.58 -0.63
CA GLY A 219 -19.48 -4.43 0.22
C GLY A 219 -20.22 -4.32 1.57
N ALA A 220 -21.33 -5.04 1.77
CA ALA A 220 -22.23 -4.81 2.92
C ALA A 220 -22.07 -5.80 4.09
N ALA A 221 -21.49 -6.99 3.85
CA ALA A 221 -21.42 -8.05 4.86
C ALA A 221 -20.39 -7.75 5.98
N ALA A 222 -19.25 -7.15 5.63
CA ALA A 222 -18.16 -6.89 6.57
C ALA A 222 -18.48 -5.87 7.69
N ALA A 223 -19.54 -5.06 7.53
CA ALA A 223 -19.95 -4.08 8.54
C ALA A 223 -20.93 -4.65 9.60
N ALA A 224 -21.54 -5.81 9.35
CA ALA A 224 -22.62 -6.35 10.18
C ALA A 224 -22.14 -7.35 11.25
N ALA A 225 -21.03 -8.07 11.00
CA ALA A 225 -20.47 -9.06 11.93
C ALA A 225 -19.84 -8.46 13.20
N ASP A 226 -19.70 -7.13 13.24
CA ASP A 226 -18.98 -6.39 14.28
C ASP A 226 -19.93 -5.93 15.42
N ALA A 227 -21.22 -6.30 15.42
CA ALA A 227 -22.24 -5.70 16.31
C ALA A 227 -22.10 -6.00 17.83
N GLY A 228 -21.06 -6.71 18.27
CA GLY A 228 -20.83 -7.09 19.67
C GLY A 228 -19.88 -6.17 20.45
N GLU A 229 -19.71 -6.51 21.72
CA GLU A 229 -18.70 -5.93 22.63
C GLU A 229 -17.28 -6.42 22.25
N PRO A 230 -16.20 -5.63 22.47
CA PRO A 230 -14.85 -6.05 22.10
C PRO A 230 -14.43 -7.36 22.78
N SER A 231 -14.22 -8.40 21.97
CA SER A 231 -13.83 -9.73 22.44
C SER A 231 -12.49 -10.14 21.83
N PRO A 232 -11.58 -10.78 22.57
CA PRO A 232 -10.29 -11.22 22.05
C PRO A 232 -10.45 -12.19 20.86
N ALA A 233 -11.50 -13.02 20.85
CA ALA A 233 -11.79 -13.96 19.77
C ALA A 233 -12.18 -13.29 18.43
N MET A 234 -12.44 -11.98 18.41
CA MET A 234 -12.61 -11.24 17.16
C MET A 234 -11.28 -11.03 16.41
N ILE A 235 -10.14 -11.17 17.09
CA ILE A 235 -8.80 -10.96 16.52
C ILE A 235 -8.35 -12.24 15.81
N ASP A 236 -7.99 -12.13 14.53
CA ASP A 236 -7.45 -13.25 13.75
C ASP A 236 -5.94 -13.34 14.01
N LEU A 237 -5.54 -14.32 14.81
CA LEU A 237 -4.14 -14.64 15.09
C LEU A 237 -3.76 -15.90 14.33
N ARG A 238 -2.68 -15.83 13.53
CA ARG A 238 -2.18 -16.96 12.76
C ARG A 238 -0.68 -17.15 12.92
N VAL A 239 -0.24 -18.39 12.80
CA VAL A 239 1.17 -18.72 12.61
C VAL A 239 1.62 -18.19 11.26
N GLY A 240 2.74 -17.49 11.25
CA GLY A 240 3.41 -17.03 10.05
C GLY A 240 4.85 -17.49 9.96
N HIS A 241 5.34 -17.64 8.72
CA HIS A 241 6.73 -17.97 8.41
C HIS A 241 7.34 -16.89 7.53
N ILE A 242 8.44 -16.26 7.97
CA ILE A 242 9.15 -15.26 7.16
C ILE A 242 9.88 -15.96 6.03
N VAL A 243 9.48 -15.72 4.77
CA VAL A 243 10.15 -16.28 3.59
C VAL A 243 11.23 -15.34 3.02
N ASP A 244 11.12 -14.05 3.28
CA ASP A 244 12.08 -13.02 2.85
C ASP A 244 11.99 -11.82 3.80
N VAL A 245 13.12 -11.26 4.21
CA VAL A 245 13.19 -10.05 5.02
C VAL A 245 14.21 -9.07 4.47
N LYS A 246 13.82 -7.81 4.34
CA LYS A 246 14.68 -6.72 3.85
C LYS A 246 14.56 -5.49 4.75
N LYS A 247 15.62 -4.70 4.88
CA LYS A 247 15.52 -3.37 5.52
C LYS A 247 14.65 -2.44 4.67
N HIS A 248 13.79 -1.65 5.31
CA HIS A 248 12.91 -0.72 4.61
C HIS A 248 13.73 0.39 3.93
N PRO A 249 13.54 0.67 2.63
CA PRO A 249 14.42 1.58 1.87
C PRO A 249 14.43 3.02 2.39
N ASP A 250 13.29 3.48 2.94
CA ASP A 250 13.12 4.84 3.48
C ASP A 250 13.03 4.91 5.02
N ALA A 251 13.41 3.86 5.76
CA ALA A 251 13.25 3.84 7.22
C ALA A 251 14.20 2.87 7.94
N ASP A 252 15.26 3.42 8.55
CA ASP A 252 16.33 2.64 9.21
C ASP A 252 15.83 1.71 10.33
N GLY A 253 14.73 2.05 10.98
CA GLY A 253 14.14 1.28 12.08
C GLY A 253 13.09 0.25 11.67
N LEU A 254 12.80 0.07 10.36
CA LEU A 254 11.76 -0.83 9.87
C LEU A 254 12.34 -1.94 8.99
N TYR A 255 11.83 -3.16 9.16
CA TYR A 255 11.96 -4.24 8.19
C TYR A 255 10.73 -4.28 7.29
N VAL A 256 10.88 -4.90 6.12
CA VAL A 256 9.80 -5.31 5.23
C VAL A 256 9.92 -6.82 5.10
N GLU A 257 8.97 -7.53 5.69
CA GLU A 257 8.89 -8.98 5.66
C GLU A 257 7.90 -9.45 4.59
N GLN A 258 8.21 -10.53 3.89
CA GLN A 258 7.21 -11.37 3.24
C GLN A 258 6.94 -12.55 4.16
N ILE A 259 5.71 -12.64 4.67
CA ILE A 259 5.30 -13.65 5.66
C ILE A 259 4.23 -14.54 5.05
N ASP A 260 4.54 -15.82 4.94
CA ASP A 260 3.55 -16.83 4.55
C ASP A 260 2.57 -17.08 5.69
N LEU A 261 1.28 -17.06 5.37
CA LEU A 261 0.15 -17.33 6.26
C LEU A 261 -0.76 -18.43 5.70
N GLY A 262 -0.24 -19.30 4.82
CA GLY A 262 -0.99 -20.40 4.21
C GLY A 262 -2.08 -19.94 3.24
N GLU A 263 -1.93 -18.75 2.64
CA GLU A 263 -2.93 -18.15 1.75
C GLU A 263 -2.63 -18.44 0.28
N GLU A 264 -3.66 -18.79 -0.51
CA GLU A 264 -3.52 -19.06 -1.95
C GLU A 264 -2.98 -17.86 -2.76
N THR A 265 -3.13 -16.65 -2.23
CA THR A 265 -2.58 -15.41 -2.80
C THR A 265 -1.07 -15.25 -2.59
N GLY A 266 -0.44 -16.16 -1.84
CA GLY A 266 0.97 -16.11 -1.47
C GLY A 266 1.26 -15.25 -0.22
N PRO A 267 2.55 -15.08 0.12
CA PRO A 267 2.99 -14.35 1.31
C PRO A 267 2.50 -12.90 1.38
N ARG A 268 2.19 -12.44 2.59
CA ARG A 268 1.82 -11.05 2.83
C ARG A 268 3.04 -10.20 3.09
N THR A 269 3.08 -9.00 2.48
CA THR A 269 4.01 -7.96 2.89
C THR A 269 3.58 -7.38 4.24
N ILE A 270 4.46 -7.49 5.23
CA ILE A 270 4.32 -6.91 6.57
C ILE A 270 5.51 -5.97 6.80
N VAL A 271 5.34 -5.01 7.71
CA VAL A 271 6.39 -4.03 8.05
C VAL A 271 6.51 -3.95 9.57
N SER A 272 7.57 -4.52 10.14
CA SER A 272 7.85 -4.49 11.58
C SER A 272 8.87 -3.42 11.98
N GLY A 273 8.85 -3.02 13.25
CA GLY A 273 9.80 -2.07 13.86
C GLY A 273 11.01 -2.73 14.53
N LEU A 274 11.46 -3.89 14.03
CA LEU A 274 12.37 -4.78 14.77
C LEU A 274 13.87 -4.56 14.50
N VAL A 275 14.27 -3.67 13.59
CA VAL A 275 15.69 -3.50 13.16
C VAL A 275 16.65 -3.16 14.31
N ASN A 276 16.17 -2.44 15.32
CA ASN A 276 16.98 -2.04 16.48
C ASN A 276 17.03 -3.10 17.60
N TYR A 277 16.33 -4.23 17.43
CA TYR A 277 16.11 -5.24 18.48
C TYR A 277 16.55 -6.64 18.04
N ILE A 278 16.27 -7.03 16.79
CA ILE A 278 16.52 -8.37 16.26
C ILE A 278 17.32 -8.23 14.94
N PRO A 279 18.47 -8.89 14.80
CA PRO A 279 19.26 -8.85 13.58
C PRO A 279 18.55 -9.59 12.45
N ILE A 280 18.80 -9.17 11.20
CA ILE A 280 18.12 -9.72 10.01
C ILE A 280 18.35 -11.23 9.83
N GLU A 281 19.49 -11.73 10.31
CA GLU A 281 19.88 -13.14 10.31
C GLU A 281 19.00 -14.01 11.23
N GLU A 282 18.41 -13.45 12.28
CA GLU A 282 17.46 -14.11 13.18
C GLU A 282 15.99 -13.94 12.72
N MET A 283 15.75 -13.06 11.75
CA MET A 283 14.43 -12.81 11.16
C MET A 283 14.13 -13.72 9.97
N GLN A 284 15.15 -14.09 9.17
CA GLN A 284 14.96 -15.00 8.02
C GLN A 284 14.54 -16.40 8.49
N ASP A 285 13.58 -17.01 7.78
CA ASP A 285 13.02 -18.34 8.08
C ASP A 285 12.45 -18.50 9.52
N LYS A 286 12.15 -17.36 10.16
CA LYS A 286 11.61 -17.31 11.53
C LYS A 286 10.10 -17.58 11.52
N TRP A 287 9.69 -18.43 12.45
CA TRP A 287 8.28 -18.71 12.76
C TRP A 287 7.79 -17.75 13.83
N LEU A 288 6.59 -17.21 13.65
CA LEU A 288 6.05 -16.12 14.48
C LEU A 288 4.52 -16.10 14.48
N ILE A 289 3.95 -15.13 15.20
CA ILE A 289 2.50 -14.87 15.25
C ILE A 289 2.18 -13.58 14.51
N VAL A 290 1.17 -13.62 13.63
CA VAL A 290 0.65 -12.44 12.92
C VAL A 290 -0.80 -12.16 13.33
N VAL A 291 -1.09 -10.88 13.60
CA VAL A 291 -2.44 -10.34 13.63
C VAL A 291 -2.92 -10.09 12.19
N ALA A 292 -3.75 -10.98 11.67
CA ALA A 292 -4.04 -11.11 10.23
C ALA A 292 -5.27 -10.32 9.75
N ASN A 293 -6.16 -9.88 10.65
CA ASN A 293 -7.40 -9.17 10.29
C ASN A 293 -7.38 -7.66 10.59
N LEU A 294 -6.22 -7.06 10.85
CA LEU A 294 -6.07 -5.61 10.94
C LEU A 294 -6.29 -4.96 9.56
N LYS A 295 -6.85 -3.74 9.56
CA LYS A 295 -6.94 -2.93 8.33
C LYS A 295 -5.51 -2.60 7.85
N PRO A 296 -5.16 -2.85 6.57
CA PRO A 296 -3.81 -2.58 6.06
C PRO A 296 -3.37 -1.13 6.26
N ALA A 297 -2.14 -0.95 6.75
CA ALA A 297 -1.57 0.34 7.10
C ALA A 297 -0.41 0.69 6.16
N SER A 298 -0.28 1.96 5.76
CA SER A 298 0.90 2.41 5.01
C SER A 298 1.96 2.97 5.97
N MET A 299 3.14 2.36 5.93
CA MET A 299 4.30 2.75 6.71
C MET A 299 5.38 3.19 5.73
N ARG A 300 5.67 4.50 5.71
CA ARG A 300 6.74 5.10 4.89
C ARG A 300 6.68 4.78 3.38
N GLY A 301 5.49 4.48 2.87
CA GLY A 301 5.23 4.18 1.44
C GLY A 301 4.96 2.70 1.16
N VAL A 302 5.46 1.79 1.99
CA VAL A 302 5.11 0.36 1.92
C VAL A 302 3.78 0.12 2.65
N LYS A 303 2.99 -0.83 2.17
CA LYS A 303 1.69 -1.19 2.76
C LYS A 303 1.81 -2.52 3.50
N SER A 304 1.68 -2.48 4.83
CA SER A 304 1.65 -3.66 5.69
C SER A 304 0.25 -4.26 5.73
N TYR A 305 0.16 -5.59 5.58
CA TYR A 305 -1.08 -6.37 5.58
C TYR A 305 -1.24 -7.25 6.83
N GLY A 306 -0.61 -6.84 7.93
CA GLY A 306 -0.68 -7.51 9.24
C GLY A 306 0.24 -6.83 10.24
N MET A 307 0.41 -7.47 11.39
CA MET A 307 1.36 -7.05 12.43
C MET A 307 1.95 -8.28 13.11
N VAL A 308 3.28 -8.34 13.25
CA VAL A 308 3.97 -9.38 14.01
C VAL A 308 3.78 -9.12 15.50
N LEU A 309 3.28 -10.10 16.26
CA LEU A 309 3.08 -10.00 17.70
C LEU A 309 4.40 -10.28 18.44
N CYS A 310 4.89 -9.30 19.19
CA CYS A 310 6.17 -9.39 19.90
C CYS A 310 6.00 -9.20 21.41
N ALA A 311 6.80 -9.91 22.22
CA ALA A 311 6.91 -9.71 23.65
C ALA A 311 7.87 -8.55 23.95
N SER A 312 7.35 -7.45 24.48
CA SER A 312 8.12 -6.32 25.00
C SER A 312 8.42 -6.53 26.49
N HIS A 313 9.69 -6.42 26.90
CA HIS A 313 10.09 -6.65 28.29
C HIS A 313 9.26 -5.80 29.28
N LYS A 314 8.95 -6.37 30.45
CA LYS A 314 8.04 -5.78 31.47
C LYS A 314 8.44 -4.36 31.93
N ASP A 315 9.75 -4.10 31.97
CA ASP A 315 10.33 -2.81 32.38
C ASP A 315 10.51 -1.83 31.21
N GLY A 316 9.95 -2.12 30.03
CA GLY A 316 9.95 -1.27 28.84
C GLY A 316 10.75 -1.82 27.65
N LYS A 317 10.42 -1.35 26.45
CA LYS A 317 11.00 -1.83 25.17
C LYS A 317 12.52 -1.62 25.07
N ASP A 318 13.06 -0.61 25.76
CA ASP A 318 14.50 -0.35 25.84
C ASP A 318 15.30 -1.48 26.53
N LYS A 319 14.62 -2.41 27.22
CA LYS A 319 15.23 -3.63 27.80
C LYS A 319 15.22 -4.83 26.85
N GLY A 320 14.54 -4.73 25.72
CA GLY A 320 14.47 -5.77 24.69
C GLY A 320 13.06 -6.05 24.19
N ILE A 321 13.01 -6.66 23.01
CA ILE A 321 11.80 -7.18 22.36
C ILE A 321 12.14 -8.57 21.82
N GLU A 322 11.29 -9.55 22.09
CA GLU A 322 11.38 -10.90 21.54
C GLU A 322 10.18 -11.19 20.62
N ILE A 323 10.37 -11.99 19.58
CA ILE A 323 9.25 -12.56 18.81
C ILE A 323 8.57 -13.66 19.63
N VAL A 324 7.24 -13.72 19.61
CA VAL A 324 6.50 -14.83 20.22
C VAL A 324 6.56 -16.03 19.29
N ASP A 325 7.17 -17.13 19.76
CA ASP A 325 7.34 -18.37 19.00
C ASP A 325 6.06 -19.23 19.08
N PRO A 326 5.55 -19.75 17.95
CA PRO A 326 4.54 -20.81 17.93
C PRO A 326 5.17 -22.17 18.30
N PRO A 327 4.36 -23.16 18.72
CA PRO A 327 4.86 -24.51 19.01
C PRO A 327 5.42 -25.19 17.76
N LYS A 328 6.43 -26.06 17.96
CA LYS A 328 7.12 -26.75 16.86
C LYS A 328 6.17 -27.66 16.08
N GLY A 329 6.29 -27.62 14.75
CA GLY A 329 5.48 -28.42 13.83
C GLY A 329 4.26 -27.71 13.24
N CYS A 330 3.94 -26.50 13.72
CA CYS A 330 2.89 -25.67 13.10
C CYS A 330 3.18 -25.39 11.62
N GLN A 331 2.11 -25.17 10.87
CA GLN A 331 2.15 -24.81 9.45
C GLN A 331 1.81 -23.32 9.25
N PRO A 332 2.21 -22.69 8.13
CA PRO A 332 1.82 -21.32 7.84
C PRO A 332 0.29 -21.23 7.76
N GLY A 333 -0.29 -20.25 8.44
CA GLY A 333 -1.75 -20.08 8.53
C GLY A 333 -2.44 -20.86 9.64
N ASP A 334 -1.74 -21.68 10.43
CA ASP A 334 -2.33 -22.34 11.59
C ASP A 334 -2.98 -21.31 12.52
N ARG A 335 -4.26 -21.52 12.84
CA ARG A 335 -5.04 -20.62 13.69
C ARG A 335 -4.55 -20.70 15.13
N ILE A 336 -4.31 -19.52 15.72
CA ILE A 336 -4.08 -19.33 17.14
C ILE A 336 -5.39 -18.82 17.76
N TYR A 337 -5.75 -19.34 18.92
CA TYR A 337 -6.97 -18.98 19.64
C TYR A 337 -6.71 -18.82 21.14
N PHE A 338 -7.64 -18.17 21.82
CA PHE A 338 -7.60 -17.99 23.27
C PHE A 338 -8.24 -19.20 23.96
N GLU A 339 -7.55 -19.75 24.96
CA GLU A 339 -8.01 -20.89 25.75
C GLU A 339 -9.39 -20.63 26.39
N GLY A 340 -10.28 -21.61 26.31
CA GLY A 340 -11.59 -21.58 26.96
C GLY A 340 -12.77 -21.60 25.98
N GLU A 341 -13.86 -22.25 26.39
CA GLU A 341 -15.04 -22.57 25.57
C GLU A 341 -15.65 -21.35 24.87
N LYS A 342 -15.56 -20.16 25.49
CA LYS A 342 -16.07 -18.88 24.97
C LYS A 342 -15.33 -18.35 23.73
N TYR A 343 -14.10 -18.82 23.46
CA TYR A 343 -13.19 -18.21 22.49
C TYR A 343 -12.64 -19.20 21.46
N GLU A 344 -12.35 -20.43 21.87
CA GLU A 344 -11.76 -21.49 21.03
C GLU A 344 -12.55 -21.71 19.72
N ASN A 345 -13.88 -21.85 19.83
CA ASN A 345 -14.77 -22.17 18.72
C ASN A 345 -15.37 -20.95 17.99
N VAL A 346 -14.97 -19.72 18.32
CA VAL A 346 -15.50 -18.49 17.71
C VAL A 346 -14.65 -18.11 16.49
N GLU A 347 -15.25 -17.97 15.31
CA GLU A 347 -14.52 -17.48 14.13
C GLU A 347 -14.17 -15.98 14.26
N PRO A 348 -12.92 -15.58 14.01
CA PRO A 348 -12.53 -14.17 13.98
C PRO A 348 -13.28 -13.36 12.92
N VAL A 349 -13.43 -12.05 13.11
CA VAL A 349 -14.04 -11.20 12.09
C VAL A 349 -13.10 -11.04 10.89
N SER A 350 -13.64 -10.98 9.67
CA SER A 350 -12.83 -10.94 8.45
C SER A 350 -11.90 -9.71 8.35
N GLN A 351 -12.29 -8.58 8.95
CA GLN A 351 -11.42 -7.41 9.12
C GLN A 351 -11.92 -6.56 10.30
N LEU A 352 -11.05 -6.25 11.25
CA LEU A 352 -11.35 -5.38 12.39
C LEU A 352 -11.66 -3.95 11.92
N ASN A 353 -12.67 -3.31 12.56
CA ASN A 353 -13.03 -1.92 12.30
C ASN A 353 -12.22 -0.95 13.18
N PRO A 354 -11.33 -0.11 12.61
CA PRO A 354 -10.48 0.79 13.41
C PRO A 354 -11.27 1.81 14.24
N LYS A 355 -12.53 2.10 13.91
CA LYS A 355 -13.37 3.01 14.70
C LYS A 355 -13.74 2.46 16.07
N LYS A 356 -13.71 1.13 16.24
CA LYS A 356 -14.10 0.45 17.48
C LYS A 356 -12.93 0.06 18.36
N LYS A 357 -11.70 0.17 17.85
CA LYS A 357 -10.46 -0.03 18.61
C LYS A 357 -10.43 -1.35 19.38
N ILE A 358 -10.91 -2.43 18.76
CA ILE A 358 -11.05 -3.74 19.40
C ILE A 358 -9.67 -4.24 19.84
N PHE A 359 -8.69 -4.19 18.93
CA PHE A 359 -7.33 -4.60 19.25
C PHE A 359 -6.73 -3.73 20.36
N GLU A 360 -6.86 -2.42 20.29
CA GLU A 360 -6.31 -1.48 21.29
C GLU A 360 -7.03 -1.53 22.65
N THR A 361 -8.25 -2.10 22.71
CA THR A 361 -8.96 -2.40 23.96
C THR A 361 -8.47 -3.71 24.60
N ILE A 362 -8.13 -4.71 23.78
CA ILE A 362 -7.74 -6.06 24.22
C ILE A 362 -6.22 -6.18 24.49
N GLN A 363 -5.39 -5.53 23.67
CA GLN A 363 -3.92 -5.62 23.69
C GLN A 363 -3.25 -5.25 25.03
N PRO A 364 -3.73 -4.25 25.81
CA PRO A 364 -3.14 -3.94 27.12
C PRO A 364 -3.14 -5.10 28.11
N ASN A 365 -3.99 -6.10 27.88
CA ASN A 365 -4.15 -7.30 28.69
C ASN A 365 -3.40 -8.52 28.13
N PHE A 366 -2.68 -8.39 27.02
CA PHE A 366 -1.78 -9.45 26.53
C PHE A 366 -0.47 -9.47 27.31
N THR A 367 -0.09 -10.64 27.81
CA THR A 367 1.12 -10.84 28.60
C THR A 367 1.77 -12.21 28.39
N THR A 368 2.91 -12.44 29.03
CA THR A 368 3.59 -13.74 29.14
C THR A 368 3.50 -14.24 30.57
N LEU A 369 3.15 -15.51 30.75
CA LEU A 369 3.07 -16.16 32.06
C LEU A 369 4.46 -16.49 32.64
N GLU A 370 4.51 -17.01 33.86
CA GLU A 370 5.75 -17.53 34.47
C GLU A 370 6.36 -18.69 33.66
N THR A 371 5.53 -19.42 32.92
CA THR A 371 5.93 -20.45 31.94
C THR A 371 6.53 -19.87 30.64
N ARG A 372 6.49 -18.53 30.47
CA ARG A 372 6.69 -17.76 29.23
C ARG A 372 5.61 -17.94 28.15
N GLU A 373 4.56 -18.71 28.45
CA GLU A 373 3.42 -18.88 27.54
C GLU A 373 2.71 -17.53 27.33
N ALA A 374 2.38 -17.21 26.07
CA ALA A 374 1.62 -16.02 25.72
C ALA A 374 0.16 -16.20 26.18
N ALA A 375 -0.42 -15.17 26.79
CA ALA A 375 -1.78 -15.19 27.30
C ALA A 375 -2.46 -13.82 27.23
N TRP A 376 -3.79 -13.82 27.32
CA TRP A 376 -4.61 -12.66 27.62
C TRP A 376 -5.23 -12.81 29.01
N VAL A 377 -5.21 -11.76 29.82
CA VAL A 377 -5.85 -11.74 31.14
C VAL A 377 -7.14 -10.94 31.05
N ASP A 378 -8.28 -11.59 31.26
CA ASP A 378 -9.59 -10.94 31.25
C ASP A 378 -9.62 -9.78 32.28
N PRO A 379 -9.88 -8.52 31.85
CA PRO A 379 -9.88 -7.37 32.75
C PRO A 379 -10.99 -7.41 33.80
N GLU A 380 -12.11 -8.09 33.54
CA GLU A 380 -13.26 -8.18 34.44
C GLU A 380 -13.13 -9.35 35.39
N THR A 381 -12.92 -10.55 34.84
CA THR A 381 -12.96 -11.81 35.62
C THR A 381 -11.59 -12.21 36.19
N LYS A 382 -10.51 -11.59 35.71
CA LYS A 382 -9.11 -11.93 36.01
C LYS A 382 -8.68 -13.35 35.62
N THR A 383 -9.46 -14.04 34.78
CA THR A 383 -9.05 -15.34 34.25
C THR A 383 -7.96 -15.19 33.20
N VAL A 384 -7.05 -16.17 33.17
CA VAL A 384 -5.95 -16.26 32.22
C VAL A 384 -6.38 -17.15 31.05
N HIS A 385 -6.20 -16.65 29.83
CA HIS A 385 -6.51 -17.36 28.59
C HIS A 385 -5.26 -17.44 27.73
N ARG A 386 -4.64 -18.63 27.67
CA ARG A 386 -3.41 -18.83 26.88
C ARG A 386 -3.68 -18.75 25.38
N LEU A 387 -2.70 -18.31 24.61
CA LEU A 387 -2.71 -18.37 23.15
C LEU A 387 -2.27 -19.76 22.72
N LEU A 388 -3.20 -20.56 22.20
CA LEU A 388 -3.00 -21.95 21.81
C LEU A 388 -3.11 -22.12 20.30
N THR A 389 -2.35 -23.08 19.75
CA THR A 389 -2.64 -23.75 18.48
C THR A 389 -3.07 -25.19 18.76
N LYS A 390 -3.45 -25.93 17.71
CA LYS A 390 -3.71 -27.38 17.77
C LYS A 390 -2.54 -28.21 18.33
N LEU A 391 -1.31 -27.67 18.34
CA LEU A 391 -0.10 -28.36 18.77
C LEU A 391 0.40 -27.93 20.15
N GLY A 392 -0.17 -26.87 20.75
CA GLY A 392 0.21 -26.39 22.08
C GLY A 392 0.20 -24.87 22.24
N PRO A 393 0.72 -24.35 23.35
CA PRO A 393 0.79 -22.93 23.62
C PRO A 393 1.89 -22.23 22.82
N CYS A 394 1.65 -20.98 22.44
CA CYS A 394 2.68 -20.07 21.97
C CYS A 394 3.47 -19.48 23.16
N SER A 395 4.75 -19.13 22.97
CA SER A 395 5.62 -18.69 24.07
C SER A 395 6.68 -17.68 23.66
N ALA A 396 7.09 -16.82 24.58
CA ALA A 396 8.28 -15.99 24.40
C ALA A 396 9.58 -16.78 24.74
N PRO A 397 10.70 -16.51 24.05
CA PRO A 397 11.99 -17.16 24.32
C PRO A 397 12.46 -17.06 25.77
N SER A 398 12.46 -15.86 26.37
CA SER A 398 12.93 -15.66 27.76
C SER A 398 12.03 -14.78 28.62
N PHE A 399 11.21 -13.91 28.04
CA PHE A 399 10.46 -12.93 28.82
C PHE A 399 9.27 -13.51 29.60
N VAL A 400 9.14 -13.05 30.85
CA VAL A 400 8.05 -13.35 31.79
C VAL A 400 7.43 -12.03 32.26
N GLY A 401 6.10 -11.94 32.26
CA GLY A 401 5.37 -10.70 32.55
C GLY A 401 5.56 -9.59 31.50
N ALA A 402 6.13 -9.91 30.34
CA ALA A 402 6.19 -8.99 29.19
C ALA A 402 4.79 -8.58 28.73
N SER A 403 4.68 -7.43 28.07
CA SER A 403 3.47 -7.02 27.35
C SER A 403 3.60 -7.43 25.87
N LEU A 404 2.55 -8.04 25.30
CA LEU A 404 2.58 -8.37 23.86
C LEU A 404 2.02 -7.21 23.03
N SER A 405 2.72 -6.84 21.96
CA SER A 405 2.34 -5.74 21.05
C SER A 405 2.77 -6.01 19.63
#